data_AF-A0A1V5CDU0-F1
#
_entry.id   AF-A0A1V5CDU0-F1
#
_cell.length_a   1.000
_cell.length_b   1.000
_cell.length_c   1.000
_cell.angle_alpha   90.00
_cell.angle_beta   90.00
_cell.angle_gamma   90.00
#
_symmetry.space_group_name_H-M   'P 1'
#
loop_
_entity.id
_entity.type
_entity.pdbx_description
1 polymer ?
#
loop_
_entity_poly.entity_id
_entity_poly.type
_entity_poly.pdbx_seq_one_letter_code
_entity_poly.pdbx_strand_id
1 'polypeptide(L)'
;MTTTMTTHDAIGATNRIRDVIESSALGIETLAVAIILVAIVHGTVRYLIRRKRVSPAEAYSSYKVQLGKGLLLGLELLVAADIVRTVALNPTSTNVAILGLLVLIRTFLSWSLVVEIEGRWPWQRKEGTGRGQ
;
A
#
# COMPACT_ATOMS: atom_id res chain seq x y z
N MET A 1 52.08 -8.82 -8.74
CA MET A 1 51.58 -9.23 -7.42
C MET A 1 50.51 -8.24 -6.95
N THR A 2 49.37 -8.11 -7.65
CA THR A 2 48.26 -7.22 -7.23
C THR A 2 46.98 -7.47 -8.07
N THR A 3 46.33 -8.63 -7.99
CA THR A 3 45.05 -8.84 -8.73
C THR A 3 44.11 -9.88 -8.10
N THR A 4 44.03 -9.97 -6.76
CA THR A 4 43.13 -10.92 -6.07
C THR A 4 42.25 -10.30 -4.98
N MET A 5 42.31 -8.98 -4.76
CA MET A 5 41.63 -8.29 -3.65
C MET A 5 40.46 -7.39 -4.09
N THR A 6 39.71 -7.75 -5.14
CA THR A 6 38.61 -6.90 -5.65
C THR A 6 37.27 -7.62 -5.78
N THR A 7 37.23 -8.94 -5.94
CA THR A 7 35.99 -9.70 -6.10
C THR A 7 35.31 -10.04 -4.76
N HIS A 8 36.07 -10.34 -3.71
CA HIS A 8 35.51 -10.71 -2.40
C HIS A 8 34.81 -9.53 -1.70
N ASP A 9 35.39 -8.33 -1.78
CA ASP A 9 34.84 -7.11 -1.17
C ASP A 9 33.60 -6.60 -1.92
N ALA A 10 33.58 -6.70 -3.25
CA ALA A 10 32.45 -6.29 -4.08
C ALA A 10 31.20 -7.19 -3.88
N ILE A 11 31.41 -8.50 -3.76
CA ILE A 11 30.33 -9.46 -3.46
C ILE A 11 29.78 -9.20 -2.05
N GLY A 12 30.66 -8.96 -1.08
CA GLY A 12 30.28 -8.61 0.29
C GLY A 12 29.43 -7.33 0.37
N ALA A 13 29.80 -6.27 -0.36
CA ALA A 13 29.03 -5.02 -0.42
C ALA A 13 27.64 -5.20 -1.05
N THR A 14 27.55 -6.00 -2.12
CA THR A 14 26.29 -6.25 -2.85
C THR A 14 25.28 -7.01 -1.98
N ASN A 15 25.75 -8.04 -1.26
CA ASN A 15 24.93 -8.80 -0.33
C ASN A 15 24.41 -7.93 0.82
N ARG A 16 25.28 -7.10 1.41
CA ARG A 16 24.89 -6.15 2.48
C ARG A 16 23.81 -5.17 2.03
N ILE A 17 23.93 -4.62 0.82
CA ILE A 17 22.94 -3.68 0.27
C ILE A 17 21.58 -4.37 0.11
N ARG A 18 21.56 -5.59 -0.46
CA ARG A 18 20.33 -6.37 -0.58
C ARG A 18 19.68 -6.65 0.76
N ASP A 19 20.44 -7.12 1.74
CA ASP A 19 19.91 -7.45 3.07
C ASP A 19 19.25 -6.24 3.73
N VAL A 20 19.87 -5.05 3.58
CA VAL A 20 19.31 -3.78 4.08
C VAL A 20 18.02 -3.41 3.35
N ILE A 21 17.98 -3.55 2.03
CA ILE A 21 16.78 -3.27 1.22
C ILE A 21 15.64 -4.22 1.58
N GLU A 22 15.91 -5.52 1.67
CA GLU A 22 14.92 -6.53 2.03
C GLU A 22 14.36 -6.30 3.43
N SER A 23 15.24 -6.02 4.39
CA SER A 23 14.84 -5.69 5.77
C SER A 23 14.01 -4.40 5.82
N SER A 24 14.38 -3.39 5.04
CA SER A 24 13.64 -2.12 4.97
C SER A 24 12.26 -2.31 4.36
N ALA A 25 12.16 -3.03 3.23
CA ALA A 25 10.90 -3.34 2.57
C ALA A 25 9.96 -4.13 3.49
N LEU A 26 10.49 -5.16 4.16
CA LEU A 26 9.74 -5.96 5.13
C LEU A 26 9.27 -5.13 6.33
N GLY A 27 10.10 -4.21 6.82
CA GLY A 27 9.72 -3.29 7.90
C GLY A 27 8.57 -2.36 7.50
N ILE A 28 8.62 -1.79 6.30
CA ILE A 28 7.55 -0.92 5.77
C ILE A 28 6.25 -1.73 5.58
N GLU A 29 6.34 -2.93 5.02
CA GLU A 29 5.21 -3.83 4.81
C GLU A 29 4.55 -4.21 6.15
N THR A 30 5.36 -4.58 7.14
CA THR A 30 4.89 -4.91 8.49
C THR A 30 4.18 -3.72 9.14
N LEU A 31 4.74 -2.52 9.02
CA LEU A 31 4.14 -1.30 9.55
C LEU A 31 2.80 -0.99 8.87
N ALA A 32 2.73 -1.13 7.54
CA ALA A 32 1.52 -0.91 6.78
C ALA A 32 0.39 -1.85 7.20
N VAL A 33 0.70 -3.15 7.31
CA VAL A 33 -0.25 -4.16 7.79
C VAL A 33 -0.70 -3.86 9.22
N ALA A 34 0.22 -3.47 10.11
CA ALA A 34 -0.12 -3.10 11.48
C ALA A 34 -1.08 -1.90 11.53
N ILE A 35 -0.84 -0.86 10.72
CA ILE A 35 -1.72 0.31 10.64
C ILE A 35 -3.12 -0.07 10.14
N ILE A 36 -3.21 -0.89 9.11
CA ILE A 36 -4.48 -1.39 8.57
C ILE A 36 -5.24 -2.17 9.65
N LEU A 37 -4.57 -3.10 10.33
CA LEU A 37 -5.17 -3.89 11.40
C LEU A 37 -5.68 -3.01 12.55
N VAL A 38 -4.87 -2.04 13.01
CA VAL A 38 -5.28 -1.09 14.05
C VAL A 38 -6.49 -0.27 13.61
N ALA A 39 -6.50 0.23 12.37
CA ALA A 39 -7.63 1.00 11.85
C ALA A 39 -8.91 0.16 11.78
N ILE A 40 -8.81 -1.11 11.37
CA ILE A 40 -9.92 -2.06 11.35
C ILE A 40 -10.44 -2.30 12.76
N VAL A 41 -9.58 -2.76 13.67
CA VAL A 41 -9.97 -3.10 15.05
C VAL A 41 -10.57 -1.89 15.75
N HIS A 42 -9.90 -0.73 15.71
CA HIS A 42 -10.38 0.49 16.34
C HIS A 42 -11.71 0.97 15.73
N GLY A 43 -11.83 0.92 14.40
CA GLY A 43 -13.06 1.26 13.69
C GLY A 43 -14.22 0.35 14.09
N THR A 44 -14.00 -0.96 14.13
CA THR A 44 -15.03 -1.96 14.47
C THR A 44 -15.47 -1.82 15.92
N VAL A 45 -14.53 -1.67 16.87
CA VAL A 45 -14.85 -1.45 18.28
C VAL A 45 -15.71 -0.18 18.45
N ARG A 46 -15.30 0.93 17.83
CA ARG A 46 -16.09 2.18 17.86
C ARG A 46 -17.49 2.01 17.26
N TYR A 47 -17.61 1.27 16.16
CA TYR A 47 -18.91 0.98 15.54
C TYR A 47 -19.82 0.18 16.48
N LEU A 48 -19.30 -0.89 17.10
CA LEU A 48 -20.07 -1.73 18.03
C LEU A 48 -20.51 -0.98 19.29
N ILE A 49 -19.72 -0.03 19.77
CA ILE A 49 -20.10 0.81 20.92
C ILE A 49 -21.16 1.84 20.50
N ARG A 50 -21.01 2.47 19.32
CA ARG A 50 -21.89 3.57 18.88
C ARG A 50 -23.21 3.10 18.27
N ARG A 51 -23.30 1.88 17.71
CA ARG A 51 -24.55 1.36 17.10
C ARG A 51 -25.77 1.37 18.02
N LYS A 52 -25.58 1.43 19.34
CA LYS A 52 -26.66 1.52 20.33
C LYS A 52 -27.09 2.96 20.63
N ARG A 53 -26.32 3.97 20.22
CA ARG A 53 -26.51 5.39 20.57
C ARG A 53 -26.90 6.28 19.40
N VAL A 54 -26.62 5.87 18.16
CA VAL A 54 -26.93 6.63 16.94
C VAL A 54 -27.69 5.77 15.95
N SER A 55 -28.26 6.39 14.92
CA SER A 55 -28.93 5.66 13.83
C SER A 55 -27.96 4.67 13.17
N PRO A 56 -28.43 3.48 12.74
CA PRO A 56 -27.57 2.50 12.05
C PRO A 56 -26.85 3.07 10.83
N ALA A 57 -27.51 3.99 10.10
CA ALA A 57 -26.96 4.65 8.92
C ALA A 57 -25.77 5.57 9.27
N GLU A 58 -25.87 6.36 10.34
CA GLU A 58 -24.78 7.23 10.79
C GLU A 58 -23.60 6.44 11.33
N ALA A 59 -23.86 5.40 12.14
CA ALA A 59 -22.81 4.53 12.64
C ALA A 59 -22.01 3.88 11.49
N TYR A 60 -22.72 3.38 10.47
CA TYR A 60 -22.10 2.74 9.32
C TYR A 60 -21.33 3.72 8.44
N SER A 61 -21.88 4.92 8.17
CA SER A 61 -21.18 5.95 7.40
C SER A 61 -19.86 6.37 8.08
N SER A 62 -19.89 6.61 9.40
CA SER A 62 -18.70 6.97 10.17
C SER A 62 -17.66 5.84 10.24
N TYR A 63 -18.12 4.59 10.25
CA TYR A 63 -17.26 3.41 10.19
C TYR A 63 -16.54 3.31 8.83
N LYS A 64 -17.27 3.42 7.72
CA LYS A 64 -16.69 3.40 6.37
C LYS A 64 -15.63 4.48 6.17
N VAL A 65 -15.88 5.71 6.63
CA VAL A 65 -14.91 6.81 6.50
C VAL A 65 -13.62 6.53 7.29
N GLN A 66 -13.72 5.98 8.50
CA GLN A 66 -12.54 5.65 9.31
C GLN A 66 -11.75 4.49 8.70
N LEU A 67 -12.44 3.43 8.25
CA LEU A 67 -11.78 2.33 7.55
C LEU A 67 -11.10 2.78 6.28
N GLY A 68 -11.78 3.57 5.45
CA GLY A 68 -11.22 4.08 4.20
C GLY A 68 -9.94 4.88 4.41
N LYS A 69 -9.88 5.72 5.46
CA LYS A 69 -8.66 6.47 5.81
C LYS A 69 -7.50 5.57 6.21
N GLY A 70 -7.76 4.55 7.04
CA GLY A 70 -6.72 3.61 7.47
C GLY A 70 -6.22 2.72 6.33
N LEU A 71 -7.12 2.25 5.48
CA LEU A 71 -6.78 1.48 4.29
C LEU A 71 -5.98 2.32 3.29
N LEU A 72 -6.35 3.57 3.04
CA LEU A 72 -5.62 4.46 2.14
C LEU A 72 -4.18 4.69 2.62
N LEU A 73 -3.99 4.98 3.90
CA LEU A 73 -2.66 5.16 4.50
C LEU A 73 -1.81 3.87 4.42
N GLY A 74 -2.43 2.73 4.74
CA GLY A 74 -1.76 1.43 4.61
C GLY A 74 -1.36 1.13 3.17
N LEU A 75 -2.23 1.45 2.20
CA LEU A 75 -1.92 1.28 0.78
C LEU A 75 -0.75 2.17 0.33
N GLU A 76 -0.68 3.43 0.75
CA GLU A 76 0.46 4.32 0.47
C GLU A 76 1.78 3.72 0.95
N LEU A 77 1.81 3.19 2.18
CA LEU A 77 2.98 2.51 2.74
C LEU A 77 3.32 1.21 1.99
N LEU A 78 2.32 0.43 1.61
CA LEU A 78 2.53 -0.74 0.76
C LEU A 78 3.11 -0.34 -0.61
N VAL A 79 2.83 0.88 -1.14
CA VAL A 79 3.44 1.38 -2.40
C VAL A 79 4.92 1.56 -2.19
N ALA A 80 5.28 2.22 -1.09
CA ALA A 80 6.66 2.47 -0.75
C ALA A 80 7.45 1.16 -0.58
N ALA A 81 6.88 0.16 0.12
CA ALA A 81 7.51 -1.15 0.29
C ALA A 81 7.80 -1.84 -1.06
N ASP A 82 6.82 -1.84 -1.97
CA ASP A 82 6.98 -2.41 -3.30
C ASP A 82 8.04 -1.64 -4.12
N ILE A 83 8.03 -0.31 -4.12
CA ILE A 83 9.04 0.50 -4.83
C ILE A 83 10.45 0.18 -4.32
N VAL A 84 10.64 0.12 -3.00
CA VAL A 84 11.94 -0.19 -2.39
C VAL A 84 12.43 -1.58 -2.81
N ARG A 85 11.57 -2.60 -2.74
CA ARG A 85 11.90 -3.97 -3.13
C ARG A 85 12.20 -4.10 -4.63
N THR A 86 11.44 -3.38 -5.46
CA THR A 86 11.52 -3.47 -6.93
C THR A 86 12.73 -2.76 -7.52
N VAL A 87 12.98 -1.50 -7.12
CA VAL A 87 14.05 -0.68 -7.71
C VAL A 87 15.43 -1.16 -7.31
N ALA A 88 15.59 -1.73 -6.12
CA ALA A 88 16.90 -1.87 -5.50
C ALA A 88 17.50 -3.29 -5.51
N LEU A 89 16.71 -4.36 -5.79
CA LEU A 89 17.20 -5.73 -5.63
C LEU A 89 17.88 -6.35 -6.87
N ASN A 90 17.33 -6.30 -8.09
CA ASN A 90 18.09 -6.47 -9.35
C ASN A 90 17.22 -6.14 -10.59
N PRO A 91 17.72 -5.34 -11.54
CA PRO A 91 17.12 -5.23 -12.87
C PRO A 91 17.57 -6.42 -13.75
N THR A 92 17.05 -7.63 -13.51
CA THR A 92 17.08 -8.72 -14.50
C THR A 92 15.77 -8.74 -15.28
N SER A 93 15.75 -9.19 -16.54
CA SER A 93 14.51 -9.24 -17.34
C SER A 93 13.39 -10.04 -16.68
N THR A 94 13.73 -11.14 -16.00
CA THR A 94 12.78 -11.95 -15.20
C THR A 94 12.26 -11.18 -13.99
N ASN A 95 13.13 -10.51 -13.25
CA ASN A 95 12.69 -9.71 -12.11
C ASN A 95 11.79 -8.58 -12.58
N VAL A 96 12.17 -7.83 -13.62
CA VAL A 96 11.34 -6.78 -14.24
C VAL A 96 9.95 -7.30 -14.63
N ALA A 97 9.83 -8.52 -15.14
CA ALA A 97 8.53 -9.14 -15.44
C ALA A 97 7.69 -9.40 -14.17
N ILE A 98 8.30 -9.92 -13.10
CA ILE A 98 7.62 -10.10 -11.80
C ILE A 98 7.21 -8.74 -11.20
N LEU A 99 8.06 -7.72 -11.31
CA LEU A 99 7.74 -6.36 -10.86
C LEU A 99 6.58 -5.77 -11.66
N GLY A 100 6.59 -5.94 -12.98
CA GLY A 100 5.48 -5.51 -13.85
C GLY A 100 4.17 -6.19 -13.47
N LEU A 101 4.21 -7.50 -13.17
CA LEU A 101 3.04 -8.25 -12.71
C LEU A 101 2.54 -7.77 -11.34
N LEU A 102 3.44 -7.54 -10.38
CA LEU A 102 3.08 -7.01 -9.06
C LEU A 102 2.43 -5.63 -9.17
N VAL A 103 3.00 -4.71 -9.96
CA VAL A 103 2.44 -3.38 -10.20
C VAL A 103 1.08 -3.46 -10.88
N LEU A 104 0.89 -4.38 -11.83
CA LEU A 104 -0.41 -4.61 -12.49
C LEU A 104 -1.47 -5.09 -11.50
N ILE A 105 -1.17 -6.10 -10.69
CA ILE A 105 -2.07 -6.62 -9.66
C ILE A 105 -2.44 -5.49 -8.70
N ARG A 106 -1.45 -4.73 -8.24
CA ARG A 106 -1.63 -3.62 -7.33
C ARG A 106 -2.55 -2.53 -7.90
N THR A 107 -2.32 -2.15 -9.14
CA THR A 107 -3.12 -1.12 -9.83
C THR A 107 -4.56 -1.59 -10.00
N PHE A 108 -4.74 -2.85 -10.42
CA PHE A 108 -6.06 -3.44 -10.60
C PHE A 108 -6.84 -3.54 -9.29
N LEU A 109 -6.23 -4.06 -8.21
CA LEU A 109 -6.88 -4.17 -6.91
C LEU A 109 -7.20 -2.81 -6.31
N SER A 110 -6.27 -1.85 -6.39
CA SER A 110 -6.49 -0.50 -5.90
C SER A 110 -7.65 0.19 -6.65
N TRP A 111 -7.72 0.05 -7.98
CA TRP A 111 -8.85 0.55 -8.78
C TRP A 111 -10.16 -0.15 -8.45
N SER A 112 -10.16 -1.49 -8.33
CA SER A 112 -11.37 -2.25 -7.98
C SER A 112 -11.96 -1.77 -6.65
N LEU A 113 -11.10 -1.51 -5.66
CA LEU A 113 -11.53 -1.08 -4.33
C LEU A 113 -12.10 0.34 -4.33
N VAL A 114 -11.49 1.26 -5.10
CA VAL A 114 -12.01 2.62 -5.30
C VAL A 114 -13.38 2.59 -6.00
N VAL A 115 -13.53 1.77 -7.04
CA VAL A 115 -14.80 1.62 -7.75
C VAL A 115 -15.89 1.05 -6.85
N GLU A 116 -15.57 0.05 -6.03
CA GLU A 116 -16.53 -0.54 -5.08
C GLU A 116 -16.98 0.48 -4.03
N ILE A 117 -16.06 1.28 -3.50
CA ILE A 117 -16.35 2.26 -2.45
C ILE A 117 -17.09 3.49 -3.00
N GLU A 118 -16.70 3.99 -4.17
CA GLU A 118 -17.25 5.22 -4.76
C GLU A 118 -18.42 4.98 -5.72
N GLY A 119 -18.61 3.74 -6.19
CA GLY A 119 -19.62 3.39 -7.20
C GLY A 119 -19.36 4.00 -8.58
N ARG A 120 -18.18 4.57 -8.79
CA ARG A 120 -17.76 5.24 -10.03
C ARG A 120 -16.32 4.90 -10.36
N TRP A 121 -16.00 4.95 -11.65
CA TRP A 121 -14.62 4.79 -12.10
C TRP A 121 -13.77 6.01 -11.75
N PRO A 122 -12.48 5.84 -11.43
CA PRO A 122 -11.62 6.95 -11.00
C PRO A 122 -11.42 8.02 -12.09
N TRP A 123 -11.66 7.68 -13.37
CA TRP A 123 -11.64 8.64 -14.48
C TRP A 123 -12.96 9.36 -14.72
N GLN A 124 -14.03 9.04 -13.98
CA GLN A 124 -15.27 9.82 -14.02
C GLN A 124 -15.06 11.10 -13.21
N ARG A 125 -14.80 12.20 -13.92
CA ARG A 125 -14.74 13.55 -13.32
C ARG A 125 -16.02 13.79 -12.52
N LYS A 126 -15.89 14.38 -11.32
CA LYS A 126 -17.03 15.01 -10.66
C LYS A 126 -17.58 16.03 -11.64
N GLU A 127 -18.73 15.75 -12.24
CA GLU A 127 -19.51 16.77 -12.92
C GLU A 127 -19.77 17.84 -11.85
N GLY A 128 -19.00 18.92 -11.95
CA GLY A 128 -19.21 20.11 -11.15
C GLY A 128 -20.64 20.51 -11.43
N THR A 129 -21.49 20.39 -10.41
CA THR A 129 -22.82 20.97 -10.43
C THR A 129 -22.63 22.48 -10.36
N GLY A 130 -22.19 23.07 -11.49
CA GLY A 130 -22.38 24.46 -11.78
C GLY A 130 -23.88 24.66 -11.96
N ARG A 131 -24.59 24.93 -10.88
CA ARG A 131 -25.91 25.56 -10.99
C ARG A 131 -25.68 27.05 -11.29
N GLY A 132 -26.21 27.52 -12.41
CA GLY A 132 -26.25 28.94 -12.69
C GLY A 132 -26.76 29.28 -14.09
N GLN A 133 -28.09 29.26 -14.23
CA GLN A 133 -28.94 29.90 -15.25
C GLN A 133 -29.22 29.14 -16.54
#